data_AF-J9YTL4-F1
#
_entry.id   AF-J9YTL4-F1
#
_cell.length_a   1.000
_cell.length_b   1.000
_cell.length_c   1.000
_cell.angle_alpha   90.00
_cell.angle_beta   90.00
_cell.angle_gamma   90.00
#
_symmetry.space_group_name_H-M   'P 1'
#
loop_
_entity.id
_entity.type
_entity.pdbx_description
1 polymer ?
#
loop_
_entity_poly.entity_id
_entity_poly.type
_entity_poly.pdbx_seq_one_letter_code
_entity_poly.pdbx_strand_id
1 'polypeptide(L)'
;MRDNKFFIYLSFITLFISKVSIANSEIIELSSCDNFKDGFLKNEYILDLEKLTMTRNYVFNEKTYQRYRITDLSTKKKNTIESFIYIEGENILTDRMGYPQFFTQLLFKKDSKDIFIKTVINNEEGITKISSCKNLERYKKES
;
A
#
# COMPACT_ATOMS: atom_id res chain seq x y z
N MET A 1 26.49 -51.97 -20.97
CA MET A 1 25.29 -51.14 -20.74
C MET A 1 25.07 -51.07 -19.23
N ARG A 2 25.49 -49.99 -18.57
CA ARG A 2 25.31 -49.81 -17.12
C ARG A 2 24.46 -48.57 -16.89
N ASP A 3 23.16 -48.83 -16.74
CA ASP A 3 22.11 -48.01 -16.14
C ASP A 3 22.27 -46.48 -16.11
N ASN A 4 22.09 -45.84 -17.27
CA ASN A 4 21.85 -44.38 -17.38
C ASN A 4 20.52 -43.92 -16.75
N LYS A 5 19.70 -44.84 -16.23
CA LYS A 5 18.45 -44.50 -15.53
C LYS A 5 18.69 -43.75 -14.21
N PHE A 6 19.83 -43.97 -13.54
CA PHE A 6 20.16 -43.30 -12.28
C PHE A 6 20.47 -41.81 -12.47
N PHE A 7 21.19 -41.45 -13.52
CA PHE A 7 21.51 -40.05 -13.86
C PHE A 7 20.27 -39.25 -14.30
N ILE A 8 19.33 -39.90 -15.00
CA ILE A 8 18.04 -39.30 -15.34
C ILE A 8 17.23 -39.05 -14.06
N TYR A 9 17.20 -40.01 -13.12
CA TYR A 9 16.49 -39.86 -11.85
C TYR A 9 17.10 -38.74 -10.97
N LEU A 10 18.42 -38.60 -10.97
CA LEU A 10 19.14 -37.54 -10.25
C LEU A 10 18.87 -36.16 -10.86
N SER A 11 18.75 -36.06 -12.18
CA SER A 11 18.34 -34.83 -12.89
C SER A 11 16.91 -34.39 -12.53
N PHE A 12 15.99 -35.33 -12.28
CA PHE A 12 14.63 -35.02 -11.83
C PHE A 12 14.60 -34.54 -10.37
N ILE A 13 15.49 -35.02 -9.51
CA ILE A 13 15.60 -34.57 -8.11
C ILE A 13 16.14 -33.14 -8.03
N THR A 14 17.09 -32.76 -8.88
CA THR A 14 17.62 -31.39 -8.92
C THR A 14 16.63 -30.34 -9.43
N LEU A 15 15.58 -30.75 -10.14
CA LEU A 15 14.51 -29.85 -10.61
C LEU A 15 13.53 -29.49 -9.49
N PHE A 16 13.43 -30.30 -8.43
CA PHE A 16 12.50 -30.08 -7.30
C PHE A 16 13.04 -29.15 -6.22
N ILE A 17 14.32 -28.77 -6.27
CA ILE A 17 14.95 -27.84 -5.31
C ILE A 17 14.88 -26.39 -5.85
N SER A 18 13.94 -26.10 -6.76
CA SER A 18 13.63 -24.73 -7.13
C SER A 18 13.14 -23.99 -5.89
N LYS A 19 14.01 -23.11 -5.38
CA LYS A 19 13.87 -22.23 -4.21
C LYS A 19 12.41 -21.89 -3.93
N VAL A 20 11.87 -22.46 -2.86
CA VAL A 20 10.72 -21.86 -2.16
C VAL A 20 11.24 -20.56 -1.57
N SER A 21 11.08 -19.46 -2.29
CA SER A 21 11.25 -18.14 -1.69
C SER A 21 10.18 -18.02 -0.62
N ILE A 22 10.58 -17.93 0.65
CA ILE A 22 9.69 -17.58 1.75
C ILE A 22 9.17 -16.18 1.42
N ALA A 23 7.96 -16.11 0.86
CA ALA A 23 7.27 -14.85 0.68
C ALA A 23 6.96 -14.37 2.10
N ASN A 24 7.72 -13.40 2.59
CA ASN A 24 7.41 -12.77 3.86
C ASN A 24 6.10 -12.00 3.67
N SER A 25 4.98 -12.62 4.03
CA SER A 25 3.69 -11.98 4.07
C SER A 25 3.66 -11.05 5.27
N GLU A 26 3.76 -9.75 5.00
CA GLU A 26 3.72 -8.70 5.99
C GLU A 26 2.52 -7.79 5.73
N ILE A 27 1.76 -7.52 6.79
CA ILE A 27 0.73 -6.48 6.80
C ILE A 27 1.24 -5.33 7.66
N ILE A 28 1.20 -4.12 7.13
CA ILE A 28 1.53 -2.89 7.85
C ILE A 28 0.24 -2.11 8.07
N GLU A 29 -0.08 -1.81 9.33
CA GLU A 29 -1.23 -0.99 9.69
C GLU A 29 -0.78 0.34 10.28
N LEU A 30 -1.22 1.43 9.64
CA LEU A 30 -1.03 2.80 10.08
C LEU A 30 -2.37 3.32 10.59
N SER A 31 -2.46 3.57 11.90
CA SER A 31 -3.73 3.95 12.54
C SER A 31 -3.66 5.27 13.30
N SER A 32 -4.84 5.83 13.55
CA SER A 32 -5.00 7.17 14.17
C SER A 32 -4.22 8.25 13.41
N CYS A 33 -4.40 8.30 12.09
CA CYS A 33 -3.68 9.20 11.21
C CYS A 33 -4.31 10.59 11.13
N ASP A 34 -3.60 11.60 11.64
CA ASP A 34 -4.00 12.99 11.61
C ASP A 34 -3.58 13.61 10.26
N ASN A 35 -4.54 14.18 9.53
CA ASN A 35 -4.29 14.83 8.24
C ASN A 35 -4.19 16.35 8.42
N PHE A 36 -3.29 16.99 7.68
CA PHE A 36 -3.04 18.43 7.85
C PHE A 36 -4.14 19.36 7.31
N LYS A 37 -5.00 18.86 6.41
CA LYS A 37 -6.06 19.63 5.75
C LYS A 37 -7.47 19.23 6.20
N ASP A 38 -7.65 17.96 6.51
CA ASP A 38 -8.95 17.34 6.73
C ASP A 38 -9.06 16.71 8.12
N GLY A 39 -10.24 16.81 8.73
CA GLY A 39 -10.52 16.25 10.04
C GLY A 39 -11.24 14.91 9.97
N PHE A 40 -10.74 13.94 10.73
CA PHE A 40 -11.26 12.57 10.76
C PHE A 40 -11.57 12.13 12.19
N LEU A 41 -12.65 11.36 12.35
CA LEU A 41 -12.88 10.55 13.56
C LEU A 41 -12.08 9.24 13.50
N LYS A 42 -11.87 8.73 12.28
CA LYS A 42 -11.11 7.52 11.98
C LYS A 42 -10.39 7.70 10.65
N ASN A 43 -9.12 7.35 10.57
CA ASN A 43 -8.33 7.37 9.34
C ASN A 43 -7.17 6.39 9.50
N GLU A 44 -7.27 5.27 8.80
CA GLU A 44 -6.36 4.13 8.91
C GLU A 44 -6.01 3.62 7.52
N TYR A 45 -4.79 3.11 7.38
CA TYR A 45 -4.27 2.52 6.16
C TYR A 45 -3.68 1.16 6.47
N ILE A 46 -4.11 0.15 5.73
CA ILE A 46 -3.67 -1.23 5.86
C ILE A 46 -2.98 -1.60 4.55
N LEU A 47 -1.69 -1.90 4.61
CA LEU A 47 -0.87 -2.32 3.48
C LEU A 47 -0.65 -3.83 3.59
N ASP A 48 -1.22 -4.61 2.68
CA ASP A 48 -0.95 -6.04 2.56
C ASP A 48 0.12 -6.24 1.48
N LEU A 49 1.36 -6.51 1.90
CA LEU A 49 2.51 -6.64 0.99
C LEU A 49 2.52 -7.98 0.23
N GLU A 50 1.75 -8.97 0.68
CA GLU A 50 1.57 -10.22 -0.04
C GLU A 50 0.58 -10.05 -1.19
N LYS A 51 -0.55 -9.38 -0.91
CA LYS A 51 -1.58 -9.10 -1.92
C LYS A 51 -1.24 -7.91 -2.82
N LEU A 52 -0.24 -7.11 -2.45
CA LEU A 52 0.09 -5.85 -3.09
C LEU A 52 -1.12 -4.89 -3.15
N THR A 53 -1.82 -4.77 -2.02
CA THR A 53 -3.00 -3.89 -1.88
C THR A 53 -2.89 -2.97 -0.68
N MET A 54 -3.44 -1.76 -0.82
CA MET A 54 -3.70 -0.84 0.27
C MET A 54 -5.20 -0.67 0.47
N THR A 55 -5.66 -0.80 1.71
CA THR A 55 -7.03 -0.50 2.12
C THR A 55 -7.01 0.69 3.08
N ARG A 56 -7.70 1.77 2.73
CA ARG A 56 -7.92 2.93 3.58
C ARG A 56 -9.32 2.90 4.16
N ASN A 57 -9.42 2.96 5.48
CA ASN A 57 -10.69 3.08 6.20
C ASN A 57 -10.78 4.45 6.86
N TYR A 58 -11.79 5.24 6.52
CA TYR A 58 -11.96 6.55 7.13
C TYR A 58 -13.39 6.90 7.50
N VAL A 59 -13.50 7.79 8.49
CA VAL A 59 -14.73 8.46 8.91
C VAL A 59 -14.41 9.94 9.09
N PHE A 60 -15.02 10.81 8.29
CA PHE A 60 -14.87 12.25 8.44
C PHE A 60 -15.52 12.75 9.73
N ASN A 61 -14.94 13.80 10.32
CA ASN A 61 -15.66 14.60 11.30
C ASN A 61 -16.76 15.43 10.63
N GLU A 62 -17.71 15.95 11.42
CA GLU A 62 -18.88 16.64 10.88
C GLU A 62 -18.50 17.88 10.05
N LYS A 63 -17.52 18.66 10.53
CA LYS A 63 -17.03 19.86 9.83
C LYS A 63 -16.51 19.54 8.42
N THR A 64 -15.68 18.50 8.30
CA THR A 64 -15.07 18.09 7.02
C THR A 64 -16.11 17.45 6.10
N TYR A 65 -16.99 16.61 6.64
CA TYR A 65 -18.06 15.98 5.89
C TYR A 65 -19.00 17.00 5.25
N GLN A 66 -19.49 17.97 6.03
CA GLN A 66 -20.41 18.99 5.50
C GLN A 66 -19.73 19.86 4.44
N ARG A 67 -18.46 20.23 4.65
CA ARG A 67 -17.68 20.98 3.65
C ARG A 67 -17.64 20.27 2.30
N TYR A 68 -17.32 18.98 2.28
CA TYR A 68 -17.24 18.22 1.02
C TYR A 68 -18.61 17.89 0.44
N ARG A 69 -19.63 17.65 1.26
CA ARG A 69 -20.99 17.36 0.81
C ARG A 69 -21.62 18.53 0.04
N ILE A 70 -21.24 19.78 0.36
CA ILE A 70 -21.70 20.97 -0.37
C ILE A 70 -21.22 20.93 -1.82
N THR A 71 -19.98 20.49 -2.06
CA THR A 71 -19.38 20.42 -3.40
C THR A 71 -19.70 19.12 -4.14
N ASP A 72 -19.86 18.03 -3.41
CA ASP A 72 -20.13 16.69 -3.96
C ASP A 72 -21.15 15.94 -3.09
N LEU A 73 -22.37 15.82 -3.61
CA LEU A 73 -23.48 15.12 -2.95
C LEU A 73 -23.25 13.62 -2.77
N SER A 74 -22.34 13.02 -3.55
CA SER A 74 -21.98 11.61 -3.45
C SER A 74 -21.00 11.31 -2.30
N THR A 75 -20.47 12.36 -1.66
CA THR A 75 -19.54 12.24 -0.52
C THR A 75 -20.14 11.37 0.57
N LYS A 76 -19.43 10.28 0.92
CA LYS A 76 -19.78 9.41 2.05
C LYS A 76 -19.01 9.85 3.30
N LYS A 77 -19.71 9.95 4.44
CA LYS A 77 -19.10 10.27 5.74
C LYS A 77 -18.13 9.17 6.20
N LYS A 78 -18.49 7.91 5.99
CA LYS A 78 -17.69 6.71 6.25
C LYS A 78 -17.47 5.98 4.94
N ASN A 79 -16.22 5.63 4.63
CA ASN A 79 -15.91 4.88 3.43
C ASN A 79 -14.65 4.01 3.59
N THR A 80 -14.54 3.04 2.69
CA THR A 80 -13.36 2.18 2.52
C THR A 80 -12.91 2.30 1.08
N ILE A 81 -11.61 2.54 0.87
CA ILE A 81 -11.00 2.66 -0.46
C ILE A 81 -9.91 1.61 -0.57
N GLU A 82 -9.85 0.93 -1.70
CA GLU A 82 -8.80 -0.03 -2.02
C GLU A 82 -8.03 0.43 -3.25
N SER A 83 -6.72 0.19 -3.27
CA SER A 83 -5.83 0.48 -4.40
C SER A 83 -4.70 -0.54 -4.41
N PHE A 84 -4.15 -0.86 -5.59
CA PHE A 84 -2.93 -1.65 -5.64
C PHE A 84 -1.74 -0.81 -5.17
N ILE A 85 -0.73 -1.52 -4.69
CA ILE A 85 0.55 -0.93 -4.31
C ILE A 85 1.69 -1.63 -5.04
N TYR A 86 2.78 -0.92 -5.20
CA TYR A 86 4.02 -1.48 -5.67
C TYR A 86 5.19 -0.94 -4.85
N ILE A 87 6.25 -1.73 -4.79
CA ILE A 87 7.43 -1.44 -3.97
C ILE A 87 8.52 -0.88 -4.87
N GLU A 88 9.01 0.31 -4.54
CA GLU A 88 10.12 0.98 -5.23
C GLU A 88 11.23 1.26 -4.20
N GLY A 89 12.14 0.30 -4.06
CA GLY A 89 13.17 0.34 -3.01
C GLY A 89 12.56 0.28 -1.61
N GLU A 90 12.76 1.34 -0.83
CA GLU A 90 12.20 1.49 0.53
C GLU A 90 10.79 2.09 0.55
N ASN A 91 10.32 2.56 -0.61
CA ASN A 91 9.04 3.21 -0.77
C ASN A 91 7.97 2.21 -1.21
N ILE A 92 6.74 2.45 -0.75
CA ILE A 92 5.54 1.78 -1.19
C ILE A 92 4.64 2.86 -1.80
N LEU A 93 4.28 2.68 -3.07
CA LEU A 93 3.47 3.63 -3.83
C LEU A 93 2.14 2.99 -4.18
N THR A 94 1.05 3.77 -4.15
CA THR A 94 -0.25 3.32 -4.67
C THR A 94 -0.34 3.47 -6.17
N ASP A 95 -1.39 2.93 -6.79
CA ASP A 95 -1.70 3.23 -8.18
C ASP A 95 -1.77 4.73 -8.48
N ARG A 96 -1.46 5.07 -9.73
CA ARG A 96 -1.54 6.44 -10.26
C ARG A 96 -3.01 6.83 -10.41
N MET A 97 -3.42 7.85 -9.66
CA MET A 97 -4.74 8.47 -9.79
C MET A 97 -4.60 9.73 -10.66
N GLY A 98 -5.12 9.68 -11.89
CA GLY A 98 -5.10 10.81 -12.83
C GLY A 98 -4.71 10.39 -14.24
N TYR A 99 -4.13 11.32 -14.98
CA TYR A 99 -3.70 11.13 -16.36
C TYR A 99 -2.17 10.92 -16.43
N PRO A 100 -1.63 10.30 -17.48
CA PRO A 100 -0.19 10.09 -17.62
C PRO A 100 0.65 11.38 -17.47
N GLN A 101 0.11 12.52 -17.92
CA GLN A 101 0.77 13.82 -17.82
C GLN A 101 0.63 14.48 -16.43
N PHE A 102 -0.41 14.13 -15.67
CA PHE A 102 -0.63 14.65 -14.32
C PHE A 102 -1.36 13.62 -13.45
N PHE A 103 -0.67 13.09 -12.45
CA PHE A 103 -1.23 12.08 -11.54
C PHE A 103 -0.76 12.30 -10.11
N THR A 104 -1.50 11.72 -9.18
CA THR A 104 -1.12 11.65 -7.77
C THR A 104 -1.04 10.21 -7.29
N GLN A 105 -0.20 9.98 -6.29
CA GLN A 105 -0.01 8.69 -5.62
C GLN A 105 0.22 8.93 -4.14
N LEU A 106 -0.25 8.02 -3.31
CA LEU A 106 0.22 7.96 -1.94
C LEU A 106 1.59 7.28 -1.91
N LEU A 107 2.47 7.84 -1.09
CA LEU A 107 3.82 7.37 -0.88
C LEU A 107 3.98 7.05 0.61
N PHE A 108 4.29 5.80 0.90
CA PHE A 108 4.59 5.31 2.23
C PHE A 108 6.05 4.88 2.28
N LYS A 109 6.70 5.11 3.42
CA LYS A 109 8.01 4.53 3.72
C LYS A 109 7.79 3.42 4.72
N LYS A 110 8.44 2.26 4.54
CA LYS A 110 8.21 1.08 5.37
C LYS A 110 8.21 1.41 6.86
N ASP A 111 9.25 2.08 7.36
CA ASP A 111 9.43 2.35 8.80
C ASP A 111 8.97 3.74 9.26
N SER A 112 8.05 4.37 8.52
CA SER A 112 7.57 5.71 8.84
C SER A 112 6.09 5.75 9.16
N LYS A 113 5.75 6.54 10.16
CA LYS A 113 4.36 6.92 10.48
C LYS A 113 3.84 8.05 9.60
N ASP A 114 4.68 8.58 8.73
CA ASP A 114 4.33 9.70 7.86
C ASP A 114 3.84 9.21 6.51
N ILE A 115 2.77 9.83 6.04
CA ILE A 115 2.18 9.55 4.73
C ILE A 115 2.42 10.77 3.85
N PHE A 116 2.92 10.50 2.65
CA PHE A 116 3.21 11.51 1.66
C PHE A 116 2.28 11.37 0.46
N ILE A 117 2.05 12.47 -0.24
CA ILE A 117 1.49 12.45 -1.58
C ILE A 117 2.60 12.80 -2.56
N LYS A 118 2.77 11.97 -3.57
CA LYS A 118 3.58 12.24 -4.74
C LYS A 118 2.64 12.77 -5.82
N THR A 119 2.89 13.98 -6.29
CA THR A 119 2.19 14.60 -7.42
C THR A 119 3.18 14.74 -8.55
N VAL A 120 2.80 14.34 -9.75
CA VAL A 120 3.61 14.51 -10.95
C VAL A 120 2.84 15.37 -11.93
N ILE A 121 3.46 16.40 -12.50
CA ILE A 121 2.90 17.27 -13.55
C ILE A 121 3.99 17.49 -14.59
N ASN A 122 3.76 17.09 -15.85
CA ASN A 122 4.73 17.28 -16.94
C ASN A 122 6.15 16.79 -16.60
N ASN A 123 6.26 15.63 -15.95
CA ASN A 123 7.51 15.03 -15.45
C ASN A 123 8.18 15.76 -14.28
N GLU A 124 7.60 16.83 -13.76
CA GLU A 124 8.04 17.44 -12.51
C GLU A 124 7.36 16.73 -11.33
N GLU A 125 8.15 16.31 -10.34
CA GLU A 125 7.67 15.59 -9.17
C GLU A 125 7.66 16.50 -7.93
N GLY A 126 6.53 16.51 -7.22
CA GLY A 126 6.38 17.13 -5.92
C GLY A 126 5.99 16.09 -4.88
N ILE A 127 6.75 16.00 -3.78
CA ILE A 127 6.43 15.13 -2.65
C ILE A 127 6.08 16.01 -1.45
N THR A 128 4.92 15.78 -0.85
CA THR A 128 4.47 16.55 0.31
C THR A 128 3.90 15.63 1.38
N LYS A 129 4.26 15.87 2.63
CA LYS A 129 3.68 15.15 3.78
C LYS A 129 2.23 15.58 3.96
N ILE A 130 1.30 14.64 3.98
CA ILE A 130 -0.15 14.92 4.11
C ILE A 130 -0.73 14.47 5.45
N SER A 131 -0.10 13.49 6.09
CA SER A 131 -0.60 12.91 7.32
C SER A 131 0.52 12.35 8.17
N SER A 132 0.28 12.31 9.48
CA SER A 132 1.14 11.67 10.46
C SER A 132 0.26 10.73 11.30
N CYS A 133 0.68 9.48 11.44
CA CYS A 133 -0.02 8.47 12.23
C CYS A 133 0.59 8.33 13.62
N LYS A 134 -0.24 7.97 14.60
CA LYS A 134 0.24 7.75 15.97
C LYS A 134 0.84 6.36 16.12
N ASN A 135 0.21 5.37 15.47
CA ASN A 135 0.57 3.97 15.57
C ASN A 135 1.02 3.43 14.20
N LEU A 136 1.99 2.52 14.25
CA LEU A 136 2.44 1.69 13.13
C LEU A 136 2.61 0.29 13.69
N GLU A 137 1.80 -0.64 13.20
CA GLU A 137 1.81 -2.04 13.59
C GLU A 137 2.20 -2.91 12.39
N ARG A 138 2.93 -3.99 12.67
CA ARG A 138 3.39 -4.94 11.66
C ARG A 138 2.96 -6.33 12.07
N TYR A 139 2.30 -7.02 11.16
CA TYR A 139 1.88 -8.39 11.35
C TYR A 139 2.56 -9.27 10.32
N LYS A 140 3.15 -10.37 10.76
CA LYS A 140 3.56 -11.45 9.87
C LYS A 140 2.37 -12.38 9.73
N LYS A 141 1.92 -12.71 8.51
CA LYS A 141 0.99 -13.83 8.36
C LYS A 141 1.77 -15.12 8.63
N GLU A 142 1.22 -15.97 9.49
CA GLU A 142 1.72 -17.34 9.64
C GLU A 142 1.46 -18.09 8.31
N SER A 143 2.51 -18.74 7.79
CA SER A 143 2.45 -19.59 6.60
C SER A 143 1.93 -20.97 6.91
#